data_AF-A0A7S0PSQ9-F1
#
_entry.id   AF-A0A7S0PSQ9-F1
#
_cell.length_a   1.000
_cell.length_b   1.000
_cell.length_c   1.000
_cell.angle_alpha   90.00
_cell.angle_beta   90.00
_cell.angle_gamma   90.00
#
_symmetry.space_group_name_H-M   'P 1'
#
loop_
_entity.id
_entity.type
_entity.pdbx_description
1 polymer ?
#
loop_
_entity_poly.entity_id
_entity_poly.type
_entity_poly.pdbx_seq_one_letter_code
_entity_poly.pdbx_strand_id
1 'polypeptide(L)'
;EMATHAPAPAPTARHVRADVLKRFWDLASEREEARIDACEGLVRDLSRASDGDGDGGGGADAKDARDSARASGRDDGNDDGNDGCDDAVTYALRRLTRGLSSGRGGARQGFALALSELARGATAKLTPGQALEALDANVAPITKSTKGSEIRDIFLGRLFGAGAVARALQGGGGGSDEERARCGGDVARRARAVAMEKMHLAEPAAACVIELKSSLGVELFGTVVEREPSIREWLNANR
;
A
#
# COMPACT_ATOMS: atom_id res chain seq x y z
N GLU A 1 -18.96 -49.04 -9.40
CA GLU A 1 -19.49 -47.89 -8.65
C GLU A 1 -18.70 -46.65 -9.03
N MET A 2 -19.35 -45.64 -9.63
CA MET A 2 -18.72 -44.36 -9.94
C MET A 2 -18.94 -43.44 -8.73
N ALA A 3 -17.88 -43.18 -7.96
CA ALA A 3 -17.93 -42.23 -6.86
C ALA A 3 -18.14 -40.82 -7.40
N THR A 4 -19.36 -40.32 -7.26
CA THR A 4 -19.71 -38.91 -7.47
C THR A 4 -19.00 -38.07 -6.40
N HIS A 5 -17.92 -37.39 -6.78
CA HIS A 5 -17.27 -36.41 -5.92
C HIS A 5 -18.23 -35.23 -5.75
N ALA A 6 -18.79 -35.06 -4.55
CA ALA A 6 -19.59 -33.88 -4.24
C ALA A 6 -18.72 -32.63 -4.37
N PRO A 7 -19.25 -31.53 -4.95
CA PRO A 7 -18.51 -30.26 -5.00
C PRO A 7 -18.29 -29.74 -3.58
N ALA A 8 -17.11 -29.19 -3.32
CA ALA A 8 -16.79 -28.57 -2.04
C ALA A 8 -17.79 -27.45 -1.72
N PRO A 9 -18.19 -27.27 -0.45
CA PRO A 9 -19.14 -26.23 -0.07
C PRO A 9 -18.59 -24.85 -0.41
N ALA A 10 -19.45 -23.97 -0.94
CA ALA A 10 -19.09 -22.60 -1.27
C ALA A 10 -18.61 -21.86 0.00
N PRO A 11 -17.52 -21.07 -0.09
CA PRO A 11 -16.99 -20.35 1.06
C PRO A 11 -18.00 -19.31 1.56
N THR A 12 -18.21 -19.26 2.88
CA THR A 12 -19.12 -18.28 3.49
C THR A 12 -18.45 -16.91 3.64
N ALA A 13 -19.23 -15.82 3.69
CA ALA A 13 -18.72 -14.44 3.81
C ALA A 13 -17.76 -14.25 5.01
N ARG A 14 -17.95 -15.01 6.10
CA ARG A 14 -17.04 -15.00 7.27
C ARG A 14 -15.67 -15.60 6.96
N HIS A 15 -15.61 -16.67 6.16
CA HIS A 15 -14.34 -17.26 5.72
C HIS A 15 -13.59 -16.30 4.79
N VAL A 16 -14.30 -15.68 3.83
CA VAL A 16 -13.71 -14.68 2.94
C VAL A 16 -13.07 -13.52 3.71
N ARG A 17 -13.73 -13.00 4.76
CA ARG A 17 -13.14 -11.95 5.62
C ARG A 17 -11.93 -12.44 6.41
N ALA A 18 -11.94 -13.68 6.91
CA ALA A 18 -10.80 -14.24 7.63
C ALA A 18 -9.59 -14.45 6.70
N ASP A 19 -9.83 -14.89 5.46
CA ASP A 19 -8.79 -15.09 4.44
C ASP A 19 -8.15 -13.76 4.05
N VAL A 20 -8.96 -12.70 3.82
CA VAL A 20 -8.45 -11.35 3.54
C VAL A 20 -7.59 -10.81 4.70
N LEU A 21 -8.03 -10.99 5.94
CA LEU A 21 -7.23 -10.58 7.10
C LEU A 21 -5.90 -11.34 7.18
N LYS A 22 -5.92 -12.66 6.95
CA LYS A 22 -4.72 -13.50 6.91
C LYS A 22 -3.70 -12.98 5.88
N ARG A 23 -4.15 -12.53 4.70
CA ARG A 23 -3.24 -11.97 3.68
C ARG A 23 -2.46 -10.77 4.22
N PHE A 24 -3.09 -9.85 4.95
CA PHE A 24 -2.37 -8.72 5.55
C PHE A 24 -1.30 -9.14 6.57
N TRP A 25 -1.52 -10.25 7.28
CA TRP A 25 -0.50 -10.81 8.17
C TRP A 25 0.68 -11.40 7.40
N ASP A 26 0.39 -12.12 6.31
CA ASP A 26 1.38 -12.78 5.46
C ASP A 26 2.19 -11.78 4.61
N LEU A 27 1.65 -10.59 4.30
CA LEU A 27 2.42 -9.50 3.69
C LEU A 27 3.63 -9.07 4.54
N ALA A 28 3.60 -9.32 5.85
CA ALA A 28 4.70 -9.03 6.76
C ALA A 28 5.61 -10.24 7.05
N SER A 29 5.40 -11.36 6.34
CA SER A 29 6.23 -12.55 6.46
C SER A 29 7.66 -12.29 5.98
N GLU A 30 8.64 -12.88 6.68
CA GLU A 30 10.03 -12.85 6.23
C GLU A 30 10.25 -13.72 4.98
N ARG A 31 9.37 -14.70 4.74
CA ARG A 31 9.38 -15.53 3.53
C ARG A 31 8.84 -14.75 2.33
N GLU A 32 9.67 -14.60 1.30
CA GLU A 32 9.29 -13.94 0.05
C GLU A 32 8.07 -14.56 -0.62
N GLU A 33 8.06 -15.88 -0.78
CA GLU A 33 6.93 -16.64 -1.37
C GLU A 33 5.60 -16.31 -0.67
N ALA A 34 5.60 -16.29 0.66
CA ALA A 34 4.38 -15.97 1.43
C ALA A 34 3.90 -14.54 1.18
N ARG A 35 4.82 -13.58 0.97
CA ARG A 35 4.46 -12.19 0.64
C ARG A 35 3.88 -12.10 -0.77
N ILE A 36 4.46 -12.81 -1.74
CA ILE A 36 3.98 -12.83 -3.13
C ILE A 36 2.58 -13.45 -3.18
N ASP A 37 2.38 -14.62 -2.58
CA ASP A 37 1.08 -15.31 -2.53
C ASP A 37 0.00 -14.45 -1.85
N ALA A 38 0.37 -13.78 -0.75
CA ALA A 38 -0.53 -12.87 -0.05
C ALA A 38 -0.90 -11.65 -0.90
N CYS A 39 0.08 -11.08 -1.61
CA CYS A 39 -0.13 -9.96 -2.53
C CYS A 39 -1.06 -10.34 -3.67
N GLU A 40 -0.76 -11.39 -4.42
CA GLU A 40 -1.57 -11.85 -5.55
C GLU A 40 -3.00 -12.18 -5.12
N GLY A 41 -3.14 -12.86 -3.98
CA GLY A 41 -4.42 -13.16 -3.40
C GLY A 41 -5.23 -11.92 -3.02
N LEU A 42 -4.57 -10.93 -2.41
CA LEU A 42 -5.24 -9.70 -1.95
C LEU A 42 -5.70 -8.89 -3.15
N VAL A 43 -4.85 -8.74 -4.16
CA VAL A 43 -5.18 -8.07 -5.41
C VAL A 43 -6.38 -8.74 -6.07
N ARG A 44 -6.34 -10.07 -6.25
CA ARG A 44 -7.44 -10.84 -6.86
C ARG A 44 -8.77 -10.65 -6.12
N ASP A 45 -8.74 -10.70 -4.80
CA ASP A 45 -9.95 -10.58 -3.98
C ASP A 45 -10.53 -9.15 -4.06
N LEU A 46 -9.67 -8.12 -4.07
CA LEU A 46 -10.09 -6.72 -4.20
C LEU A 46 -10.58 -6.35 -5.61
N SER A 47 -9.99 -6.93 -6.67
CA SER A 47 -10.49 -6.77 -8.04
C SER A 47 -11.90 -7.31 -8.16
N ARG A 48 -12.16 -8.53 -7.66
CA ARG A 48 -13.51 -9.14 -7.65
C ARG A 48 -14.52 -8.31 -6.86
N ALA A 49 -14.13 -7.79 -5.70
CA ALA A 49 -14.99 -6.91 -4.91
C ALA A 49 -15.26 -5.56 -5.60
N SER A 50 -14.37 -5.11 -6.49
CA SER A 50 -14.50 -3.85 -7.22
C SER A 50 -15.34 -3.98 -8.49
N ASP A 51 -15.31 -5.13 -9.16
CA ASP A 51 -15.98 -5.39 -10.44
C ASP A 51 -17.48 -5.77 -10.28
N GLY A 52 -17.91 -6.07 -9.05
CA GLY A 52 -19.30 -6.27 -8.72
C GLY A 52 -19.83 -7.66 -9.04
N ASP A 53 -19.64 -8.60 -8.10
CA ASP A 53 -20.67 -9.62 -7.87
C ASP A 53 -21.67 -9.00 -6.88
N GLY A 54 -22.77 -8.49 -7.43
CA GLY A 54 -23.99 -8.20 -6.70
C GLY A 54 -24.68 -9.50 -6.27
N ASP A 55 -24.04 -10.31 -5.43
CA ASP A 55 -24.73 -11.31 -4.63
C ASP A 55 -25.02 -10.73 -3.25
N GLY A 56 -26.28 -10.37 -3.04
CA GLY A 56 -26.80 -9.91 -1.77
C GLY A 56 -26.71 -11.02 -0.72
N GLY A 57 -25.62 -11.05 0.03
CA GLY A 57 -25.36 -12.08 1.04
C GLY A 57 -24.93 -11.52 2.40
N GLY A 58 -25.89 -11.03 3.19
CA GLY A 58 -25.80 -11.12 4.65
C GLY A 58 -25.33 -9.87 5.41
N GLY A 59 -26.09 -8.79 5.32
CA GLY A 59 -26.28 -7.91 6.47
C GLY A 59 -27.45 -8.40 7.29
N ALA A 60 -27.20 -9.04 8.44
CA ALA A 60 -28.07 -9.05 9.63
C ALA A 60 -27.48 -9.95 10.73
N ASP A 61 -27.54 -9.43 11.96
CA ASP A 61 -27.52 -10.12 13.25
C ASP A 61 -26.23 -10.80 13.75
N ALA A 62 -25.54 -10.10 14.66
CA ALA A 62 -25.06 -10.69 15.91
C ALA A 62 -24.84 -9.59 16.96
N LYS A 63 -25.85 -9.40 17.82
CA LYS A 63 -25.67 -8.83 19.16
C LYS A 63 -24.96 -9.87 20.06
N ASP A 64 -24.15 -9.34 20.96
CA ASP A 64 -23.69 -9.91 22.23
C ASP A 64 -22.86 -11.21 22.21
N ALA A 65 -21.57 -11.05 22.54
CA ALA A 65 -20.91 -11.83 23.60
C ALA A 65 -19.59 -11.16 23.98
N ARG A 66 -19.52 -10.62 25.20
CA ARG A 66 -18.29 -10.14 25.86
C ARG A 66 -17.61 -11.29 26.62
N ASP A 67 -16.32 -11.07 26.88
CA ASP A 67 -15.42 -11.73 27.85
C ASP A 67 -14.97 -13.18 27.52
N SER A 68 -13.71 -13.58 27.65
CA SER A 68 -12.48 -12.92 28.14
C SER A 68 -11.30 -13.87 27.84
N ALA A 69 -10.11 -13.35 27.54
CA ALA A 69 -8.80 -13.85 28.02
C ALA A 69 -7.62 -13.09 27.38
N ARG A 70 -6.96 -12.27 28.20
CA ARG A 70 -5.67 -11.62 27.93
C ARG A 70 -4.51 -12.61 28.14
N ALA A 71 -3.49 -12.58 27.27
CA ALA A 71 -2.09 -12.27 27.61
C ALA A 71 -1.12 -12.62 26.45
N SER A 72 -0.52 -11.62 25.80
CA SER A 72 0.93 -11.31 25.86
C SER A 72 1.38 -10.42 24.68
N GLY A 73 2.01 -9.28 24.97
CA GLY A 73 3.09 -8.73 24.14
C GLY A 73 2.80 -7.55 23.17
N ARG A 74 2.65 -6.35 23.74
CA ARG A 74 2.98 -5.00 23.20
C ARG A 74 2.40 -4.60 21.81
N ASP A 75 1.30 -3.89 21.96
CA ASP A 75 0.50 -3.07 21.04
C ASP A 75 1.30 -2.07 20.15
N ASP A 76 0.98 -2.10 18.85
CA ASP A 76 0.72 -0.92 17.99
C ASP A 76 -0.25 -1.40 16.88
N GLY A 77 -1.34 -2.03 17.33
CA GLY A 77 -2.32 -2.70 16.50
C GLY A 77 -3.74 -2.44 16.99
N ASN A 78 -3.99 -1.24 17.52
CA ASN A 78 -5.33 -0.77 17.83
C ASN A 78 -6.11 -0.56 16.52
N ASP A 79 -6.51 -1.68 15.93
CA ASP A 79 -7.58 -1.79 14.95
C ASP A 79 -8.87 -1.53 15.72
N ASP A 80 -9.22 -0.26 15.86
CA ASP A 80 -10.56 0.14 16.27
C ASP A 80 -11.53 -0.47 15.27
N GLY A 81 -12.15 -1.58 15.69
CA GLY A 81 -13.19 -2.31 14.98
C GLY A 81 -14.49 -1.52 14.89
N ASN A 82 -14.45 -0.34 14.29
CA ASN A 82 -15.59 0.51 14.01
C ASN A 82 -15.33 1.43 12.80
N ASP A 83 -15.34 0.86 11.60
CA ASP A 83 -15.68 1.64 10.40
C ASP A 83 -16.82 0.95 9.68
N GLY A 84 -17.99 1.58 9.78
CA GLY A 84 -19.15 1.18 9.03
C GLY A 84 -18.90 1.35 7.53
N CYS A 85 -19.31 0.36 6.74
CA CYS A 85 -19.50 0.48 5.30
C CYS A 85 -18.32 1.09 4.50
N ASP A 86 -17.07 0.88 4.93
CA ASP A 86 -15.93 1.25 4.11
C ASP A 86 -15.85 0.29 2.90
N ASP A 87 -15.68 0.85 1.69
CA ASP A 87 -15.38 0.07 0.49
C ASP A 87 -14.13 -0.79 0.78
N ALA A 88 -14.14 -2.05 0.34
CA ALA A 88 -13.06 -3.00 0.63
C ALA A 88 -11.69 -2.48 0.18
N VAL A 89 -11.67 -1.70 -0.91
CA VAL A 89 -10.49 -1.00 -1.43
C VAL A 89 -10.00 0.07 -0.45
N THR A 90 -10.89 0.88 0.13
CA THR A 90 -10.54 1.92 1.10
C THR A 90 -9.94 1.31 2.36
N TYR A 91 -10.58 0.26 2.89
CA TYR A 91 -10.06 -0.47 4.05
C TYR A 91 -8.67 -1.06 3.77
N ALA A 92 -8.52 -1.71 2.62
CA ALA A 92 -7.24 -2.29 2.20
C ALA A 92 -6.18 -1.20 2.05
N LEU A 93 -6.49 -0.09 1.40
CA LEU A 93 -5.55 1.00 1.18
C LEU A 93 -5.05 1.60 2.50
N ARG A 94 -5.94 1.76 3.48
CA ARG A 94 -5.57 2.17 4.84
C ARG A 94 -4.65 1.17 5.53
N ARG A 95 -4.96 -0.13 5.43
CA ARG A 95 -4.11 -1.19 6.00
C ARG A 95 -2.74 -1.23 5.33
N LEU A 96 -2.69 -1.13 4.00
CA LEU A 96 -1.45 -1.14 3.23
C LEU A 96 -0.55 0.04 3.60
N THR A 97 -1.10 1.24 3.57
CA THR A 97 -0.35 2.48 3.84
C THR A 97 0.17 2.55 5.28
N ARG A 98 -0.61 2.08 6.27
CA ARG A 98 -0.13 1.94 7.66
C ARG A 98 0.94 0.87 7.80
N GLY A 99 0.78 -0.25 7.10
CA GLY A 99 1.73 -1.38 7.12
C GLY A 99 3.14 -1.02 6.62
N LEU A 100 3.28 0.00 5.78
CA LEU A 100 4.57 0.52 5.29
C LEU A 100 5.46 1.08 6.42
N SER A 101 4.87 1.58 7.49
CA SER A 101 5.61 2.06 8.66
C SER A 101 5.86 0.94 9.69
N SER A 102 5.52 -0.31 9.39
CA SER A 102 5.75 -1.41 10.33
C SER A 102 7.23 -1.78 10.41
N GLY A 103 7.73 -1.98 11.64
CA GLY A 103 9.07 -2.50 11.91
C GLY A 103 9.21 -4.02 11.76
N ARG A 104 8.15 -4.75 11.38
CA ARG A 104 8.20 -6.20 11.15
C ARG A 104 9.03 -6.53 9.91
N GLY A 105 9.83 -7.60 9.97
CA GLY A 105 10.90 -7.90 9.01
C GLY A 105 10.52 -7.75 7.54
N GLY A 106 9.44 -8.41 7.09
CA GLY A 106 9.00 -8.40 5.69
C GLY A 106 7.95 -7.35 5.33
N ALA A 107 7.45 -6.57 6.29
CA ALA A 107 6.25 -5.75 6.12
C ALA A 107 6.41 -4.74 4.98
N ARG A 108 7.45 -3.90 5.02
CA ARG A 108 7.61 -2.83 4.02
C ARG A 108 7.64 -3.36 2.60
N GLN A 109 8.24 -4.52 2.38
CA GLN A 109 8.34 -5.14 1.06
C GLN A 109 6.98 -5.66 0.59
N GLY A 110 6.27 -6.44 1.42
CA GLY A 110 4.98 -7.00 1.03
C GLY A 110 3.89 -5.94 0.90
N PHE A 111 3.81 -4.99 1.84
CA PHE A 111 2.86 -3.89 1.79
C PHE A 111 3.13 -2.96 0.59
N ALA A 112 4.40 -2.65 0.28
CA ALA A 112 4.72 -1.84 -0.90
C ALA A 112 4.41 -2.57 -2.21
N LEU A 113 4.67 -3.88 -2.30
CA LEU A 113 4.34 -4.70 -3.47
C LEU A 113 2.82 -4.73 -3.72
N ALA A 114 2.03 -5.00 -2.67
CA ALA A 114 0.58 -5.01 -2.79
C ALA A 114 0.01 -3.63 -3.16
N LEU A 115 0.56 -2.55 -2.58
CA LEU A 115 0.17 -1.19 -2.94
C LEU A 115 0.51 -0.85 -4.40
N SER A 116 1.69 -1.23 -4.88
CA SER A 116 2.08 -0.98 -6.28
C SER A 116 1.17 -1.72 -7.26
N GLU A 117 0.85 -2.99 -6.99
CA GLU A 117 0.00 -3.78 -7.87
C GLU A 117 -1.45 -3.26 -7.92
N LEU A 118 -2.01 -2.87 -6.77
CA LEU A 118 -3.34 -2.26 -6.74
C LEU A 118 -3.37 -0.92 -7.48
N ALA A 119 -2.39 -0.05 -7.24
CA ALA A 119 -2.31 1.26 -7.86
C ALA A 119 -2.01 1.20 -9.37
N ARG A 120 -1.45 0.10 -9.87
CA ARG A 120 -1.16 -0.12 -11.30
C ARG A 120 -2.42 -0.44 -12.13
N GLY A 121 -3.60 -0.43 -11.51
CA GLY A 121 -4.88 -0.66 -12.19
C GLY A 121 -5.40 -2.09 -12.06
N ALA A 122 -4.95 -2.85 -11.05
CA ALA A 122 -5.58 -4.13 -10.74
C ALA A 122 -7.03 -3.96 -10.25
N THR A 123 -7.42 -2.77 -9.79
CA THR A 123 -8.81 -2.40 -9.56
C THR A 123 -9.13 -1.14 -10.37
N ALA A 124 -10.31 -1.07 -10.99
CA ALA A 124 -10.74 0.12 -11.75
C ALA A 124 -10.96 1.36 -10.87
N LYS A 125 -10.93 1.20 -9.55
CA LYS A 125 -11.28 2.23 -8.56
C LYS A 125 -10.08 2.97 -7.96
N LEU A 126 -8.85 2.52 -8.20
CA LEU A 126 -7.66 3.09 -7.56
C LEU A 126 -6.63 3.56 -8.58
N THR A 127 -6.38 4.87 -8.58
CA THR A 127 -5.29 5.47 -9.35
C THR A 127 -4.00 5.59 -8.52
N PRO A 128 -2.83 5.69 -9.17
CA PRO A 128 -1.57 5.99 -8.48
C PRO A 128 -1.62 7.28 -7.64
N GLY A 129 -2.32 8.30 -8.11
CA GLY A 129 -2.52 9.55 -7.38
C GLY A 129 -3.28 9.36 -6.07
N GLN A 130 -4.40 8.63 -6.11
CA GLN A 130 -5.19 8.30 -4.91
C GLN A 130 -4.42 7.42 -3.92
N ALA A 131 -3.60 6.49 -4.41
CA ALA A 131 -2.71 5.70 -3.55
C ALA A 131 -1.70 6.59 -2.81
N LEU A 132 -1.18 7.62 -3.47
CA LEU A 132 -0.27 8.59 -2.87
C LEU A 132 -0.96 9.52 -1.86
N GLU A 133 -2.19 9.96 -2.16
CA GLU A 133 -3.01 10.72 -1.21
C GLU A 133 -3.34 9.90 0.04
N ALA A 134 -3.68 8.62 -0.13
CA ALA A 134 -3.93 7.73 1.00
C ALA A 134 -2.68 7.44 1.82
N LEU A 135 -1.49 7.45 1.22
CA LEU A 135 -0.23 7.35 1.96
C LEU A 135 -0.10 8.53 2.94
N ASP A 136 -0.33 9.75 2.47
CA ASP A 136 -0.22 10.95 3.32
C ASP A 136 -1.30 10.97 4.41
N ALA A 137 -2.52 10.52 4.09
CA ALA A 137 -3.64 10.51 5.01
C ALA A 137 -3.48 9.49 6.15
N ASN A 138 -2.84 8.34 5.88
CA ASN A 138 -2.83 7.20 6.78
C ASN A 138 -1.50 6.96 7.50
N VAL A 139 -0.39 7.48 6.99
CA VAL A 139 0.90 7.39 7.69
C VAL A 139 0.89 8.35 8.88
N ALA A 140 1.31 7.83 10.05
CA ALA A 140 1.31 8.59 11.29
C ALA A 140 2.10 9.92 11.17
N PRO A 141 1.57 11.03 11.71
CA PRO A 141 2.30 12.28 11.77
C PRO A 141 3.45 12.19 12.77
N ILE A 142 4.57 12.83 12.46
CA ILE A 142 5.68 12.97 13.40
C ILE A 142 5.37 14.14 14.33
N THR A 143 5.33 13.87 15.62
CA THR A 143 5.09 14.85 16.69
C THR A 143 6.31 14.96 17.61
N LYS A 144 6.31 15.92 18.54
CA LYS A 144 7.40 16.08 19.51
C LYS A 144 7.57 14.87 20.44
N SER A 145 6.54 14.04 20.60
CA SER A 145 6.56 12.83 21.42
C SER A 145 6.90 11.55 20.65
N THR A 146 6.98 11.61 19.32
CA THR A 146 7.28 10.45 18.47
C THR A 146 8.71 9.98 18.74
N LYS A 147 8.87 8.70 19.04
CA LYS A 147 10.20 8.14 19.40
C LYS A 147 11.10 8.05 18.18
N GLY A 148 12.42 8.10 18.37
CA GLY A 148 13.37 8.07 17.25
C GLY A 148 13.26 6.82 16.35
N SER A 149 12.95 5.65 16.92
CA SER A 149 12.68 4.43 16.15
C SER A 149 11.43 4.54 15.30
N GLU A 150 10.36 5.10 15.87
CA GLU A 150 9.08 5.31 15.20
C GLU A 150 9.19 6.37 14.09
N ILE A 151 9.92 7.47 14.34
CA ILE A 151 10.25 8.48 13.31
C ILE A 151 10.95 7.84 12.11
N ARG A 152 11.93 6.97 12.37
CA ARG A 152 12.64 6.24 11.32
C ARG A 152 11.68 5.37 10.52
N ASP A 153 10.82 4.63 11.21
CA ASP A 153 9.87 3.72 10.57
C ASP A 153 8.82 4.48 9.74
N ILE A 154 8.37 5.65 10.20
CA ILE A 154 7.49 6.56 9.44
C ILE A 154 8.18 7.06 8.17
N PHE A 155 9.43 7.51 8.25
CA PHE A 155 10.15 7.98 7.05
C PHE A 155 10.41 6.85 6.05
N LEU A 156 10.75 5.65 6.54
CA LEU A 156 10.85 4.47 5.69
C LEU A 156 9.50 4.14 5.06
N GLY A 157 8.39 4.20 5.81
CA GLY A 157 7.06 3.97 5.27
C GLY A 157 6.70 4.95 4.15
N ARG A 158 6.99 6.24 4.32
CA ARG A 158 6.81 7.27 3.27
C ARG A 158 7.65 6.97 2.02
N LEU A 159 8.91 6.58 2.20
CA LEU A 159 9.79 6.27 1.08
C LEU A 159 9.38 5.00 0.32
N PHE A 160 9.04 3.92 1.04
CA PHE A 160 8.53 2.69 0.44
C PHE A 160 7.20 2.92 -0.28
N GLY A 161 6.30 3.74 0.28
CA GLY A 161 5.05 4.12 -0.35
C GLY A 161 5.25 4.94 -1.64
N ALA A 162 6.13 5.94 -1.60
CA ALA A 162 6.51 6.71 -2.78
C ALA A 162 7.09 5.81 -3.88
N GLY A 163 7.98 4.86 -3.51
CA GLY A 163 8.52 3.87 -4.43
C GLY A 163 7.46 2.91 -4.99
N ALA A 164 6.48 2.49 -4.19
CA ALA A 164 5.38 1.67 -4.65
C ALA A 164 4.55 2.39 -5.74
N VAL A 165 4.22 3.67 -5.52
CA VAL A 165 3.53 4.50 -6.51
C VAL A 165 4.40 4.74 -7.75
N ALA A 166 5.72 4.95 -7.57
CA ALA A 166 6.65 5.08 -8.69
C ALA A 166 6.63 3.85 -9.60
N ARG A 167 6.57 2.64 -9.05
CA ARG A 167 6.42 1.39 -9.83
C ARG A 167 5.06 1.28 -10.50
N ALA A 168 3.99 1.69 -9.82
CA ALA A 168 2.64 1.66 -10.38
C ALA A 168 2.47 2.56 -11.62
N LEU A 169 3.30 3.60 -11.76
CA LEU A 169 3.31 4.47 -12.94
C LEU A 169 3.96 3.83 -14.20
N GLN A 170 4.52 2.63 -14.06
CA GLN A 170 5.11 1.89 -15.17
C GLN A 170 4.02 1.40 -16.13
N GLY A 171 4.22 1.67 -17.42
CA GLY A 171 3.44 1.09 -18.51
C GLY A 171 1.96 1.49 -18.53
N GLY A 172 1.65 2.70 -19.01
CA GLY A 172 0.38 3.13 -19.63
C GLY A 172 -0.97 2.81 -18.93
N GLY A 173 -0.96 2.23 -17.72
CA GLY A 173 -2.12 1.67 -17.05
C GLY A 173 -3.05 2.75 -16.50
N GLY A 174 -3.94 3.26 -17.35
CA GLY A 174 -5.19 3.90 -16.94
C GLY A 174 -5.19 5.43 -16.83
N GLY A 175 -4.05 6.11 -17.06
CA GLY A 175 -3.97 7.58 -17.00
C GLY A 175 -3.25 8.19 -18.19
N SER A 176 -3.62 9.42 -18.55
CA SER A 176 -2.92 10.23 -19.54
C SER A 176 -1.47 10.49 -19.11
N ASP A 177 -0.58 10.74 -20.08
CA ASP A 177 0.81 11.12 -19.77
C ASP A 177 0.87 12.36 -18.87
N GLU A 178 -0.06 13.30 -19.02
CA GLU A 178 -0.19 14.47 -18.15
C GLU A 178 -0.44 14.08 -16.68
N GLU A 179 -1.38 13.17 -16.42
CA GLU A 179 -1.69 12.68 -15.07
C GLU A 179 -0.51 11.89 -14.48
N ARG A 180 0.14 11.08 -15.30
CA ARG A 180 1.33 10.30 -14.91
C ARG A 180 2.51 11.22 -14.58
N ALA A 181 2.75 12.27 -15.35
CA ALA A 181 3.77 13.28 -15.06
C ALA A 181 3.44 14.06 -13.78
N ARG A 182 2.18 14.46 -13.59
CA ARG A 182 1.74 15.13 -12.35
C ARG A 182 1.99 14.25 -11.12
N CYS A 183 1.53 12.99 -11.16
CA CYS A 183 1.75 12.03 -10.09
C CYS A 183 3.25 11.74 -9.88
N GLY A 184 4.04 11.66 -10.96
CA GLY A 184 5.50 11.54 -10.87
C GLY A 184 6.16 12.71 -10.14
N GLY A 185 5.74 13.95 -10.42
CA GLY A 185 6.20 15.12 -9.66
C GLY A 185 5.87 15.01 -8.18
N ASP A 186 4.65 14.57 -7.86
CA ASP A 186 4.19 14.37 -6.50
C ASP A 186 5.01 13.31 -5.74
N VAL A 187 5.38 12.21 -6.40
CA VAL A 187 6.29 11.18 -5.88
C VAL A 187 7.68 11.77 -5.64
N ALA A 188 8.24 12.48 -6.63
CA ALA A 188 9.58 13.05 -6.54
C ALA A 188 9.69 14.09 -5.41
N ARG A 189 8.67 14.93 -5.21
CA ARG A 189 8.63 15.89 -4.10
C ARG A 189 8.61 15.20 -2.74
N ARG A 190 7.84 14.12 -2.57
CA ARG A 190 7.80 13.34 -1.32
C ARG A 190 9.13 12.64 -1.04
N ALA A 191 9.75 12.04 -2.05
CA ALA A 191 11.08 11.46 -1.91
C ALA A 191 12.12 12.52 -1.50
N ARG A 192 12.13 13.69 -2.18
CA ARG A 192 13.00 14.82 -1.81
C ARG A 192 12.73 15.29 -0.38
N ALA A 193 11.48 15.40 0.05
CA ALA A 193 11.16 15.80 1.41
C ALA A 193 11.78 14.85 2.44
N VAL A 194 11.69 13.53 2.22
CA VAL A 194 12.35 12.53 3.07
C VAL A 194 13.88 12.71 3.06
N ALA A 195 14.47 12.97 1.89
CA ALA A 195 15.91 13.22 1.76
C ALA A 195 16.40 14.42 2.58
N MET A 196 15.60 15.48 2.65
CA MET A 196 15.95 16.70 3.39
C MET A 196 15.82 16.53 4.92
N GLU A 197 15.03 15.55 5.38
CA GLU A 197 14.78 15.33 6.81
C GLU A 197 15.89 14.52 7.50
N LYS A 198 16.48 13.54 6.79
CA LYS A 198 17.52 12.67 7.32
C LYS A 198 18.57 12.34 6.26
N MET A 199 19.83 12.67 6.56
CA MET A 199 20.97 12.41 5.67
C MET A 199 21.05 10.95 5.20
N HIS A 200 20.87 9.97 6.09
CA HIS A 200 20.94 8.53 5.73
C HIS A 200 19.78 8.05 4.83
N LEU A 201 18.79 8.90 4.55
CA LEU A 201 17.70 8.62 3.62
C LEU A 201 17.87 9.38 2.29
N ALA A 202 18.90 10.21 2.14
CA ALA A 202 19.12 11.00 0.95
C ALA A 202 19.37 10.13 -0.29
N GLU A 203 20.30 9.17 -0.21
CA GLU A 203 20.61 8.25 -1.31
C GLU A 203 19.45 7.28 -1.61
N PRO A 204 18.79 6.66 -0.61
CA PRO A 204 17.57 5.88 -0.85
C PRO A 204 16.44 6.69 -1.51
N ALA A 205 16.26 7.96 -1.13
CA ALA A 205 15.29 8.85 -1.77
C ALA A 205 15.66 9.19 -3.21
N ALA A 206 16.94 9.45 -3.49
CA ALA A 206 17.42 9.67 -4.86
C ALA A 206 17.23 8.42 -5.73
N ALA A 207 17.49 7.23 -5.17
CA ALA A 207 17.24 5.95 -5.84
C ALA A 207 15.76 5.77 -6.20
N CYS A 208 14.83 6.17 -5.32
CA CYS A 208 13.39 6.18 -5.61
C CYS A 208 13.04 7.07 -6.82
N VAL A 209 13.72 8.22 -6.99
CA VAL A 209 13.49 9.10 -8.15
C VAL A 209 14.14 8.56 -9.42
N ILE A 210 15.25 7.85 -9.32
CA ILE A 210 15.85 7.12 -10.46
C ILE A 210 14.93 5.97 -10.91
N GLU A 211 14.32 5.25 -9.96
CA GLU A 211 13.30 4.24 -10.25
C GLU A 211 12.07 4.87 -10.92
N LEU A 212 11.57 6.01 -10.41
CA LEU A 212 10.48 6.76 -11.05
C LEU A 212 10.81 7.13 -12.50
N LYS A 213 12.03 7.64 -12.77
CA LYS A 213 12.48 7.92 -14.14
C LYS A 213 12.42 6.69 -15.02
N SER A 214 12.79 5.53 -14.47
CA SER A 214 12.76 4.26 -15.20
C SER A 214 11.33 3.82 -15.50
N SER A 215 10.38 4.01 -14.57
CA SER A 215 8.96 3.71 -14.75
C SER A 215 8.27 4.61 -15.78
N LEU A 216 8.56 5.91 -15.77
CA LEU A 216 7.94 6.89 -16.67
C LEU A 216 8.57 6.92 -18.06
N GLY A 217 9.86 6.58 -18.17
CA GLY A 217 10.67 6.84 -19.36
C GLY A 217 11.24 8.26 -19.37
N VAL A 218 12.28 8.47 -20.19
CA VAL A 218 13.08 9.70 -20.19
C VAL A 218 12.25 10.93 -20.57
N GLU A 219 11.43 10.83 -21.62
CA GLU A 219 10.61 11.94 -22.13
C GLU A 219 9.63 12.43 -21.07
N LEU A 220 8.83 11.50 -20.51
CA LEU A 220 7.81 11.85 -19.53
C LEU A 220 8.42 12.34 -18.20
N PHE A 221 9.56 11.76 -17.80
CA PHE A 221 10.32 12.28 -16.67
C PHE A 221 10.91 13.67 -16.94
N GLY A 222 11.20 14.02 -18.20
CA GLY A 222 11.56 15.37 -18.59
C GLY A 222 10.47 16.38 -18.21
N THR A 223 9.21 16.07 -18.52
CA THR A 223 8.05 16.88 -18.11
C THR A 223 7.91 17.02 -16.59
N VAL A 224 8.22 15.95 -15.83
CA VAL A 224 8.27 16.02 -14.36
C VAL A 224 9.28 17.05 -13.89
N VAL A 225 10.50 17.01 -14.44
CA VAL A 225 11.60 17.90 -14.06
C VAL A 225 11.36 19.35 -14.46
N GLU A 226 10.72 19.59 -15.59
CA GLU A 226 10.34 20.94 -16.03
C GLU A 226 9.34 21.60 -15.07
N ARG A 227 8.38 20.80 -14.57
CA ARG A 227 7.37 21.25 -13.59
C ARG A 227 7.94 21.43 -12.19
N GLU A 228 8.95 20.64 -11.86
CA GLU A 228 9.57 20.63 -10.53
C GLU A 228 11.10 20.86 -10.61
N PRO A 229 11.56 22.09 -10.91
CA PRO A 229 12.99 22.37 -11.08
C PRO A 229 13.84 22.02 -9.84
N SER A 230 13.23 22.08 -8.66
CA SER A 230 13.85 21.73 -7.37
C SER A 230 14.32 20.27 -7.30
N ILE A 231 13.72 19.37 -8.09
CA ILE A 231 14.15 17.97 -8.21
C ILE A 231 15.46 17.88 -8.96
N ARG A 232 15.59 18.59 -10.09
CA ARG A 232 16.83 18.63 -10.87
C ARG A 232 17.97 19.26 -10.09
N GLU A 233 17.71 20.35 -9.39
CA GLU A 233 18.71 20.99 -8.52
C GLU A 233 19.20 20.02 -7.45
N TRP A 234 18.28 19.33 -6.78
CA TRP A 234 18.61 18.35 -5.75
C TRP A 234 19.43 17.16 -6.29
N LEU A 235 19.07 16.62 -7.45
CA LEU A 235 19.79 15.50 -8.07
C LEU A 235 21.19 15.90 -8.58
N ASN A 236 21.38 17.17 -8.95
CA ASN A 236 22.68 17.68 -9.39
C ASN A 236 23.58 18.10 -8.23
N ALA A 237 23.02 18.58 -7.12
CA ALA A 237 23.79 18.98 -5.93
C ALA A 237 24.39 17.80 -5.15
N ASN A 238 23.88 16.58 -5.36
CA ASN A 238 24.35 15.35 -4.71
C ASN A 238 25.20 14.46 -5.64
N ARG A 239 25.73 15.02 -6.74
CA ARG A 239 26.75 14.39 -7.59
C ARG A 239 28.11 15.01 -7.32
#